data_AF-X1VG61-F1
#
_entry.id   AF-X1VG61-F1
#
_cell.length_a   1.000
_cell.length_b   1.000
_cell.length_c   1.000
_cell.angle_alpha   90.00
_cell.angle_beta   90.00
_cell.angle_gamma   90.00
#
_symmetry.space_group_name_H-M   'P 1'
#
loop_
_entity.id
_entity.type
_entity.pdbx_description
1 polymer ?
#
loop_
_entity_poly.entity_id
_entity_poly.type
_entity_poly.pdbx_seq_one_letter_code
_entity_poly.pdbx_strand_id
1 'polypeptide(L)'
;VVLVAYFGASSYFAAIVMKIPRIPLDDSPASVGLNYEDVSFPSRVDGITLKGWYCLGGESVIIFVNGGHQNRVDPDMGTLELTRDLVGRGYSVLLFDLRGRGESEGKGLRLTHTDRDIGGAVDYI
;
A
#
# COMPACT_ATOMS: atom_id res chain seq x y z
N VAL A 1 -28.23 -30.82 6.04
CA VAL A 1 -28.66 -29.42 6.28
C VAL A 1 -27.72 -28.69 7.23
N VAL A 2 -27.49 -29.18 8.46
CA VAL A 2 -26.62 -28.49 9.46
C VAL A 2 -25.19 -28.25 8.97
N LEU A 3 -24.51 -29.26 8.40
CA LEU A 3 -23.14 -29.09 7.90
C LEU A 3 -23.06 -28.07 6.74
N VAL A 4 -24.04 -28.11 5.83
CA VAL A 4 -24.11 -27.17 4.70
C VAL A 4 -24.32 -25.74 5.21
N ALA A 5 -25.21 -25.55 6.20
CA ALA A 5 -25.43 -24.26 6.82
C ALA A 5 -24.18 -23.75 7.56
N TYR A 6 -23.49 -24.61 8.29
CA TYR A 6 -22.23 -24.27 8.97
C TYR A 6 -21.15 -23.84 7.98
N PHE A 7 -20.83 -24.66 6.97
CA PHE A 7 -19.81 -24.32 5.98
C PHE A 7 -20.18 -23.07 5.18
N GLY A 8 -21.45 -22.87 4.86
CA GLY A 8 -21.94 -21.65 4.21
C GLY A 8 -21.70 -20.41 5.07
N ALA A 9 -22.14 -20.42 6.32
CA ALA A 9 -21.96 -19.30 7.25
C ALA A 9 -20.47 -19.01 7.53
N SER A 10 -19.66 -20.05 7.76
CA SER A 10 -18.23 -19.90 7.99
C SER A 10 -17.50 -19.33 6.78
N SER A 11 -17.81 -19.81 5.57
CA SER A 11 -17.19 -19.30 4.33
C SER A 11 -17.58 -17.85 4.06
N TYR A 12 -18.84 -17.50 4.30
CA TYR A 12 -19.32 -16.13 4.17
C TYR A 12 -18.61 -15.18 5.15
N PHE A 13 -18.52 -15.58 6.42
CA PHE A 13 -17.81 -14.80 7.43
C PHE A 13 -16.33 -14.64 7.11
N ALA A 14 -15.65 -15.71 6.67
CA ALA A 14 -14.26 -15.66 6.25
C ALA A 14 -14.06 -14.68 5.07
N ALA A 15 -14.96 -14.71 4.07
CA ALA A 15 -14.89 -13.79 2.94
C ALA A 15 -15.02 -12.31 3.36
N ILE A 16 -15.84 -12.01 4.37
CA ILE A 16 -15.96 -10.65 4.92
C ILE A 16 -14.67 -10.24 5.63
N VAL A 17 -14.15 -11.09 6.52
CA VAL A 17 -12.95 -10.76 7.34
C VAL A 17 -11.69 -10.61 6.48
N MET A 18 -11.60 -11.37 5.39
CA MET A 18 -10.46 -11.33 4.47
C MET A 18 -10.46 -10.10 3.56
N LYS A 19 -11.60 -9.43 3.37
CA LYS A 19 -11.69 -8.24 2.54
C LYS A 19 -11.09 -7.04 3.27
N ILE A 20 -10.25 -6.28 2.55
CA ILE A 20 -9.71 -5.00 3.01
C ILE A 20 -10.53 -3.89 2.35
N PRO A 21 -11.16 -2.98 3.11
CA PRO A 21 -11.84 -1.83 2.52
C PRO A 21 -10.82 -0.88 1.89
N ARG A 22 -11.23 -0.17 0.84
CA ARG A 22 -10.42 0.88 0.23
C ARG A 22 -10.71 2.19 0.94
N ILE A 23 -9.69 2.75 1.58
CA ILE A 23 -9.75 4.05 2.27
C ILE A 23 -9.17 5.11 1.31
N PRO A 24 -9.87 6.22 1.04
CA PRO A 24 -9.35 7.30 0.21
C PRO A 24 -8.12 7.95 0.85
N LEU A 25 -7.29 8.61 0.04
CA LEU A 25 -6.23 9.46 0.56
C LEU A 25 -6.85 10.77 1.05
N ASP A 26 -6.46 11.19 2.24
CA ASP A 26 -6.90 12.42 2.90
C ASP A 26 -5.74 13.41 3.13
N ASP A 27 -4.50 13.01 2.82
CA ASP A 27 -3.33 13.86 2.90
C ASP A 27 -2.28 13.51 1.82
N SER A 28 -1.16 14.23 1.78
CA SER A 28 -0.06 14.05 0.83
C SER A 28 1.28 14.49 1.43
N PRO A 29 2.44 14.10 0.86
CA PRO A 29 3.75 14.52 1.37
C PRO A 29 3.95 16.05 1.40
N ALA A 30 3.18 16.82 0.61
CA ALA A 30 3.22 18.28 0.65
C ALA A 30 2.81 18.86 2.00
N SER A 31 1.95 18.20 2.79
CA SER A 31 1.51 18.70 4.11
C SER A 31 2.65 18.76 5.12
N VAL A 32 3.66 17.90 4.96
CA VAL A 32 4.88 17.86 5.77
C VAL A 32 6.07 18.56 5.08
N GLY A 33 5.81 19.31 4.00
CA GLY A 33 6.79 20.13 3.30
C GLY A 33 7.70 19.37 2.33
N LEU A 34 7.33 18.15 1.92
CA LEU A 34 8.08 17.39 0.93
C LEU A 34 7.63 17.68 -0.50
N ASN A 35 8.60 17.76 -1.41
CA ASN A 35 8.35 17.57 -2.83
C ASN A 35 8.27 16.07 -3.13
N TYR A 36 7.35 15.69 -3.99
CA TYR A 36 7.15 14.30 -4.38
C TYR A 36 6.66 14.20 -5.82
N GLU A 37 6.84 13.04 -6.42
CA GLU A 37 6.29 12.68 -7.72
C GLU A 37 5.18 11.63 -7.54
N ASP A 38 4.04 11.82 -8.21
CA ASP A 38 3.03 10.77 -8.34
C ASP A 38 3.53 9.70 -9.32
N VAL A 39 3.67 8.48 -8.83
CA VAL A 39 4.23 7.36 -9.59
C VAL A 39 3.21 6.25 -9.77
N SER A 40 3.34 5.49 -10.85
CA SER A 40 2.52 4.32 -11.13
C SER A 40 3.35 3.23 -11.78
N PHE A 41 3.23 2.00 -11.30
CA PHE A 41 4.02 0.86 -11.76
C PHE A 41 3.22 -0.45 -11.66
N PRO A 42 3.52 -1.45 -12.51
CA PRO A 42 2.81 -2.73 -12.47
C PRO A 42 3.30 -3.62 -11.32
N SER A 43 2.37 -4.37 -10.72
CA SER A 43 2.73 -5.52 -9.87
C SER A 43 3.44 -6.61 -10.69
N ARG A 44 4.50 -7.21 -10.12
CA ARG A 44 5.52 -8.00 -10.86
C ARG A 44 4.97 -9.14 -11.72
N VAL A 45 3.85 -9.75 -11.32
CA VAL A 45 3.36 -10.99 -11.96
C VAL A 45 2.06 -10.77 -12.74
N ASP A 46 1.10 -10.06 -12.15
CA ASP A 46 -0.24 -9.90 -12.71
C ASP A 46 -0.50 -8.51 -13.29
N GLY A 47 0.49 -7.61 -13.26
CA GLY A 47 0.46 -6.34 -13.98
C GLY A 47 -0.55 -5.32 -13.44
N ILE A 48 -1.15 -5.58 -12.27
CA ILE A 48 -2.07 -4.62 -11.62
C ILE A 48 -1.34 -3.31 -11.40
N THR A 49 -1.95 -2.19 -11.78
CA THR A 49 -1.33 -0.87 -11.60
C THR A 49 -1.36 -0.48 -10.13
N LEU A 50 -0.17 -0.32 -9.56
CA LEU A 50 0.04 0.20 -8.22
C LEU A 50 0.39 1.68 -8.29
N LYS A 51 -0.11 2.46 -7.34
CA LYS A 51 0.12 3.90 -7.26
C LYS A 51 0.92 4.24 -6.01
N GLY A 52 1.71 5.30 -6.09
CA GLY A 52 2.55 5.74 -5.00
C GLY A 52 3.05 7.17 -5.16
N TRP A 53 3.89 7.55 -4.21
CA TRP A 53 4.67 8.78 -4.21
C TRP A 53 6.15 8.46 -4.09
N TYR A 54 6.96 9.10 -4.92
CA TYR A 54 8.40 9.06 -4.83
C TYR A 54 8.93 10.39 -4.29
N CYS A 55 9.54 10.35 -3.10
CA CYS A 55 10.15 11.50 -2.45
C CYS A 55 11.67 11.39 -2.57
N LEU A 56 12.29 12.29 -3.32
CA LEU A 56 13.74 12.26 -3.56
C LEU A 56 14.51 12.82 -2.36
N GLY A 57 15.44 12.03 -1.81
CA GLY A 57 16.33 12.44 -0.71
C GLY A 57 17.81 12.12 -0.94
N GLY A 58 18.12 11.06 -1.68
CA GLY A 58 19.49 10.66 -2.04
C GLY A 58 19.53 9.37 -2.86
N GLU A 59 20.70 8.73 -2.99
CA GLU A 59 20.88 7.55 -3.85
C GLU A 59 20.29 6.26 -3.26
N SER A 60 20.21 6.16 -1.92
CA SER A 60 19.62 4.99 -1.26
C SER A 60 18.11 5.15 -1.15
N VAL A 61 17.37 4.13 -1.58
CA VAL A 61 15.90 4.14 -1.58
C VAL A 61 15.34 3.23 -0.48
N ILE A 62 14.38 3.75 0.28
CA ILE A 62 13.55 3.00 1.23
C ILE A 62 12.16 2.83 0.60
N ILE A 63 11.72 1.57 0.48
CA ILE A 63 10.34 1.27 0.04
C ILE A 63 9.47 1.09 1.28
N PHE A 64 8.46 1.93 1.42
CA PHE A 64 7.50 1.87 2.51
C PHE A 64 6.32 0.97 2.13
N VAL A 65 6.12 -0.10 2.90
CA VAL A 65 5.04 -1.07 2.69
C VAL A 65 4.03 -0.93 3.83
N ASN A 66 2.80 -0.55 3.49
CA ASN A 66 1.75 -0.36 4.48
C ASN A 66 1.10 -1.68 4.94
N GLY A 67 0.77 -1.74 6.23
CA GLY A 67 0.12 -2.88 6.87
C GLY A 67 -1.38 -2.68 7.10
N GLY A 68 -2.02 -3.59 7.83
CA GLY A 68 -3.39 -3.39 8.32
C GLY A 68 -4.43 -3.14 7.23
N HIS A 69 -5.30 -2.15 7.46
CA HIS A 69 -6.35 -1.69 6.52
C HIS A 69 -6.04 -0.35 5.85
N GLN A 70 -4.88 0.24 6.16
CA GLN A 70 -4.52 1.61 5.78
C GLN A 70 -3.98 1.71 4.35
N ASN A 71 -3.87 2.93 3.84
CA ASN A 71 -3.22 3.28 2.56
C ASN A 71 -1.82 3.89 2.83
N ARG A 72 -1.17 4.51 1.85
CA ARG A 72 0.19 5.08 1.96
C ARG A 72 0.31 6.31 2.89
N VAL A 73 -0.81 6.87 3.38
CA VAL A 73 -0.81 7.99 4.34
C VAL A 73 -0.67 7.52 5.79
N ASP A 74 -1.25 6.35 6.12
CA ASP A 74 -1.37 5.75 7.47
C ASP A 74 -0.97 6.69 8.63
N PRO A 75 -1.94 7.52 9.11
CA PRO A 75 -1.68 8.53 10.14
C PRO A 75 -1.42 7.92 11.52
N ASP A 76 -1.94 6.71 11.79
CA ASP A 76 -1.68 5.99 13.05
C ASP A 76 -0.17 5.65 13.17
N MET A 77 0.51 5.51 12.03
CA MET A 77 1.95 5.26 11.94
C MET A 77 2.78 6.52 11.72
N GLY A 78 2.17 7.70 11.53
CA GLY A 78 2.89 8.95 11.21
C GLY A 78 3.73 8.83 9.93
N THR A 79 3.19 8.17 8.90
CA THR A 79 3.96 7.74 7.73
C THR A 79 4.57 8.92 6.98
N LEU A 80 3.86 10.05 6.90
CA LEU A 80 4.35 11.26 6.23
C LEU A 80 5.48 11.93 7.01
N GLU A 81 5.37 12.05 8.34
CA GLU A 81 6.44 12.60 9.18
C GLU A 81 7.69 11.73 9.15
N LEU A 82 7.52 10.40 9.19
CA LEU A 82 8.63 9.46 9.06
C LEU A 82 9.29 9.59 7.69
N THR A 83 8.51 9.74 6.62
CA THR A 83 9.03 9.99 5.27
C THR A 83 9.85 11.27 5.24
N ARG A 84 9.34 12.37 5.81
CA ARG A 84 10.07 13.65 5.91
C ARG A 84 11.40 13.47 6.61
N ASP A 85 11.42 12.76 7.73
CA ASP A 85 12.64 12.56 8.51
C ASP A 85 13.66 11.67 7.78
N LEU A 86 13.21 10.68 6.99
CA LEU A 86 14.08 9.84 6.16
C LEU A 86 14.66 10.62 4.97
N VAL A 87 13.84 11.40 4.27
CA VAL A 87 14.28 12.28 3.18
C VAL A 87 15.29 13.31 3.69
N GLY A 88 15.03 13.92 4.84
CA GLY A 88 15.97 14.84 5.51
C GLY A 88 17.31 14.20 5.92
N ARG A 89 17.38 12.87 5.99
CA ARG A 89 18.60 12.10 6.26
C ARG A 89 19.30 11.59 5.00
N GLY A 90 18.82 11.95 3.82
CA GLY A 90 19.43 11.57 2.54
C GLY A 90 18.92 10.25 1.95
N TYR A 91 17.79 9.73 2.43
CA TYR A 91 17.14 8.56 1.82
C TYR A 91 16.03 9.01 0.89
N SER A 92 16.01 8.50 -0.33
CA SER A 92 14.80 8.57 -1.15
C SER A 92 13.77 7.59 -0.62
N VAL A 93 12.49 7.93 -0.71
CA VAL A 93 11.41 7.10 -0.17
C VAL A 93 10.35 6.87 -1.23
N LEU A 94 10.06 5.60 -1.51
CA LEU A 94 8.91 5.17 -2.29
C LEU A 94 7.79 4.74 -1.34
N LEU A 95 6.72 5.52 -1.28
CA LEU A 95 5.47 5.15 -0.61
C LEU A 95 4.50 4.64 -1.65
N PHE A 96 3.90 3.46 -1.46
CA PHE A 96 2.90 3.00 -2.41
C PHE A 96 1.73 2.28 -1.72
N ASP A 97 0.60 2.22 -2.40
CA ASP A 97 -0.55 1.46 -1.95
C ASP A 97 -0.42 0.01 -2.44
N LEU A 98 -0.46 -0.97 -1.53
CA LEU A 98 -0.71 -2.35 -1.96
C LEU A 98 -2.02 -2.45 -2.76
N ARG A 99 -2.15 -3.49 -3.59
CA ARG A 99 -3.35 -3.69 -4.43
C ARG A 99 -4.66 -3.55 -3.63
N GLY A 100 -5.62 -2.86 -4.22
CA GLY A 100 -6.93 -2.63 -3.63
C GLY A 100 -6.98 -1.57 -2.53
N ARG A 101 -5.86 -0.95 -2.16
CA ARG A 101 -5.77 0.11 -1.17
C ARG A 101 -5.59 1.46 -1.84
N GLY A 102 -5.97 2.53 -1.12
CA GLY A 102 -5.87 3.91 -1.58
C GLY A 102 -6.29 4.04 -3.05
N GLU A 103 -5.32 4.35 -3.90
CA GLU A 103 -5.55 4.56 -5.32
C GLU A 103 -5.02 3.45 -6.24
N SER A 104 -4.38 2.42 -5.68
CA SER A 104 -3.94 1.24 -6.44
C SER A 104 -5.12 0.40 -6.94
N GLU A 105 -4.98 -0.17 -8.13
CA GLU A 105 -5.98 -1.03 -8.75
C GLU A 105 -6.21 -2.35 -7.99
N GLY A 106 -7.16 -3.16 -8.46
CA GLY A 106 -7.44 -4.47 -7.90
C GLY A 106 -8.38 -4.45 -6.68
N LYS A 107 -8.40 -5.57 -5.95
CA LYS A 107 -9.24 -5.78 -4.75
C LYS A 107 -8.35 -6.09 -3.55
N GLY A 108 -8.63 -5.43 -2.42
CA GLY A 108 -7.89 -5.63 -1.19
C GLY A 108 -8.30 -6.93 -0.54
N LEU A 109 -7.36 -7.88 -0.48
CA LEU A 109 -7.54 -9.15 0.24
C LEU A 109 -6.34 -9.37 1.16
N ARG A 110 -6.60 -9.81 2.39
CA ARG A 110 -5.54 -10.13 3.36
C ARG A 110 -4.72 -11.32 2.88
N LEU A 111 -3.43 -11.32 3.19
CA LEU A 111 -2.52 -12.47 3.01
C LEU A 111 -2.42 -13.00 1.57
N THR A 112 -2.61 -12.14 0.56
CA THR A 112 -2.48 -12.52 -0.85
C THR A 112 -1.63 -11.52 -1.61
N HIS A 113 -0.73 -12.02 -2.47
CA HIS A 113 -0.06 -11.26 -3.54
C HIS A 113 0.81 -10.06 -3.10
N THR A 114 1.00 -9.85 -1.81
CA THR A 114 1.87 -8.79 -1.26
C THR A 114 3.30 -8.93 -1.77
N ASP A 115 3.78 -10.16 -1.93
CA ASP A 115 5.08 -10.49 -2.53
C ASP A 115 5.23 -9.94 -3.96
N ARG A 116 4.15 -9.98 -4.76
CA ARG A 116 4.14 -9.49 -6.15
C ARG A 116 4.13 -7.97 -6.20
N ASP A 117 3.39 -7.35 -5.29
CA ASP A 117 3.28 -5.89 -5.20
C ASP A 117 4.58 -5.26 -4.72
N ILE A 118 5.18 -5.82 -3.66
CA ILE A 118 6.53 -5.45 -3.22
C ILE A 118 7.53 -5.71 -4.34
N GLY A 119 7.40 -6.83 -5.07
CA GLY A 119 8.22 -7.12 -6.23
C GLY A 119 8.13 -6.04 -7.31
N GLY A 120 6.91 -5.58 -7.63
CA GLY A 120 6.71 -4.50 -8.59
C GLY A 120 7.33 -3.17 -8.14
N ALA A 121 7.25 -2.87 -6.84
CA ALA A 121 7.89 -1.68 -6.26
C ALA A 121 9.42 -1.76 -6.32
N VAL A 122 10.00 -2.95 -6.12
CA VAL A 122 11.44 -3.18 -6.26
C VAL A 122 11.88 -3.09 -7.72
N ASP A 123 11.09 -3.57 -8.67
CA ASP A 123 11.43 -3.50 -10.10
C ASP A 123 11.30 -2.07 -10.67
N TYR A 124 10.51 -1.21 -10.01
CA TYR A 124 10.31 0.18 -10.39
C TYR A 124 11.50 1.08 -10.06
N ILE A 125 12.22 0.76 -8.97
CA ILE A 125 13.40 1.49 -8.49
C ILE A 125 14.66 1.00 -9.19
#